data_AF-A0AAW1QEL5-F1
#
_entry.id   AF-A0AAW1QEL5-F1
#
_cell.length_a   1.000
_cell.length_b   1.000
_cell.length_c   1.000
_cell.angle_alpha   90.00
_cell.angle_beta   90.00
_cell.angle_gamma   90.00
#
_symmetry.space_group_name_H-M   'P 1'
#
loop_
_entity.id
_entity.type
_entity.pdbx_description
1 polymer ?
#
loop_
_entity_poly.entity_id
_entity_poly.type
_entity_poly.pdbx_seq_one_letter_code
_entity_poly.pdbx_strand_id
1 'polypeptide(L)'
;MVDKAPALAGLLQEVSSDTVTAADLASTPSQVCGTAPHLVFDMAGIFDDDSKEPTDPFTLYGTNRKKYAIEQLQGEKIIARKKGFTVTTCVGAVPAAEESPQFQGLPVAGKLDQAGNQTCRSAEGIELKPTCGSSCRNACTAGFDAYVQANKDFSGYVIDSKDQARVLKSCIRQCTYECGKPGKVFDFAVPFRR
;
A
#
# COMPACT_ATOMS: atom_id res chain seq x y z
N MET A 1 52.04 2.49 -28.04
CA MET A 1 52.13 1.28 -28.88
C MET A 1 50.92 0.41 -28.57
N VAL A 2 49.98 0.36 -29.54
CA VAL A 2 49.15 -0.78 -29.97
C VAL A 2 48.21 -1.37 -28.90
N ASP A 3 46.94 -0.92 -28.87
CA ASP A 3 45.72 -1.63 -29.37
C ASP A 3 45.29 -2.80 -28.47
N LYS A 4 44.02 -3.04 -28.12
CA LYS A 4 42.88 -3.21 -29.03
C LYS A 4 41.57 -3.35 -28.23
N ALA A 5 40.52 -2.67 -28.67
CA ALA A 5 39.12 -3.00 -28.34
C ALA A 5 38.63 -4.22 -29.15
N PRO A 6 37.45 -4.77 -28.83
CA PRO A 6 36.42 -4.75 -29.88
C PRO A 6 35.01 -4.42 -29.38
N ALA A 7 34.27 -3.78 -30.30
CA ALA A 7 32.81 -3.63 -30.33
C ALA A 7 32.18 -4.73 -31.20
N LEU A 8 30.89 -5.04 -30.97
CA LEU A 8 29.87 -5.63 -31.87
C LEU A 8 28.58 -5.75 -31.01
N ALA A 9 27.46 -5.03 -31.21
CA ALA A 9 26.54 -4.87 -32.34
C ALA A 9 25.60 -6.07 -32.60
N GLY A 10 24.28 -5.79 -32.64
CA GLY A 10 23.18 -6.69 -33.02
C GLY A 10 22.37 -7.20 -31.81
N LEU A 11 21.03 -7.23 -31.77
CA LEU A 11 20.02 -7.27 -32.83
C LEU A 11 18.67 -6.78 -32.27
N LEU A 12 17.91 -6.08 -33.12
CA LEU A 12 16.48 -5.78 -32.98
C LEU A 12 15.65 -7.07 -33.10
N GLN A 13 14.54 -7.20 -32.37
CA GLN A 13 13.29 -7.67 -32.97
C GLN A 13 12.05 -7.32 -32.15
N GLU A 14 11.17 -6.53 -32.78
CA GLU A 14 9.78 -6.29 -32.40
C GLU A 14 8.92 -7.53 -32.71
N VAL A 15 7.90 -7.78 -31.89
CA VAL A 15 6.77 -8.65 -32.26
C VAL A 15 5.44 -8.01 -31.84
N SER A 16 4.73 -7.57 -32.88
CA SER A 16 3.28 -7.48 -33.14
C SER A 16 2.31 -7.93 -32.04
N SER A 17 1.30 -7.13 -31.65
CA SER A 17 0.04 -6.81 -32.36
C SER A 17 -0.90 -8.01 -32.52
N ASP A 18 -1.90 -8.11 -31.65
CA ASP A 18 -3.13 -8.88 -31.89
C ASP A 18 -4.38 -7.99 -31.71
N THR A 19 -4.89 -7.62 -32.88
CA THR A 19 -6.25 -7.38 -33.36
C THR A 19 -7.42 -7.54 -32.39
N VAL A 20 -8.16 -6.45 -32.22
CA VAL A 20 -9.54 -6.39 -31.73
C VAL A 20 -10.49 -6.67 -32.89
N THR A 21 -11.34 -7.71 -32.79
CA THR A 21 -12.48 -7.89 -33.68
C THR A 21 -13.77 -7.48 -32.97
N ALA A 22 -14.36 -6.39 -33.45
CA ALA A 22 -15.76 -6.05 -33.25
C ALA A 22 -16.63 -6.90 -34.20
N ALA A 23 -17.74 -7.41 -33.70
CA ALA A 23 -18.85 -7.87 -34.52
C ALA A 23 -20.17 -7.58 -33.80
N ASP A 24 -20.95 -6.73 -34.48
CA ASP A 24 -22.37 -6.44 -34.32
C ASP A 24 -23.26 -7.66 -34.03
N LEU A 25 -24.34 -7.43 -33.26
CA LEU A 25 -25.65 -7.97 -33.59
C LEU A 25 -26.79 -7.19 -32.91
N ALA A 26 -27.53 -6.51 -33.78
CA ALA A 26 -29.00 -6.45 -33.85
C ALA A 26 -29.79 -5.62 -32.82
N SER A 27 -30.35 -4.53 -33.35
CA SER A 27 -31.59 -3.89 -32.92
C SER A 27 -32.82 -4.78 -33.15
N THR A 28 -33.85 -4.68 -32.30
CA THR A 28 -35.23 -4.39 -32.76
C THR A 28 -36.13 -3.93 -31.59
N PRO A 29 -37.15 -3.08 -31.85
CA PRO A 29 -38.00 -2.44 -30.84
C PRO A 29 -39.42 -3.03 -30.77
N SER A 30 -40.12 -2.79 -29.65
CA SER A 30 -41.60 -2.55 -29.54
C SER A 30 -41.98 -2.46 -28.06
N GLN A 31 -42.36 -1.28 -27.56
CA GLN A 31 -43.76 -0.82 -27.32
C GLN A 31 -44.59 -1.78 -26.46
N VAL A 32 -45.04 -1.32 -25.27
CA VAL A 32 -46.47 -1.16 -24.93
C VAL A 32 -46.63 -0.07 -23.85
N CYS A 33 -47.54 0.87 -24.09
CA CYS A 33 -48.07 1.80 -23.09
C CYS A 33 -48.99 1.06 -22.09
N GLY A 34 -48.91 1.41 -20.82
CA GLY A 34 -49.87 0.98 -19.80
C GLY A 34 -49.95 1.98 -18.65
N THR A 35 -50.97 2.83 -18.69
CA THR A 35 -51.37 3.75 -17.61
C THR A 35 -52.04 2.99 -16.46
N ALA A 36 -51.57 3.20 -15.22
CA ALA A 36 -52.37 3.08 -14.01
C ALA A 36 -51.80 4.03 -12.92
N PRO A 37 -52.64 4.80 -12.20
CA PRO A 37 -52.18 5.69 -11.15
C PRO A 37 -52.07 4.89 -9.85
N HIS A 38 -50.91 4.30 -9.60
CA HIS A 38 -50.60 3.79 -8.27
C HIS A 38 -49.97 4.92 -7.46
N LEU A 39 -50.71 5.30 -6.41
CA LEU A 39 -50.28 6.12 -5.29
C LEU A 39 -48.83 5.81 -4.93
N VAL A 40 -47.93 6.73 -5.25
CA VAL A 40 -46.57 6.76 -4.73
C VAL A 40 -46.71 7.04 -3.23
N PHE A 41 -46.78 5.97 -2.45
CA PHE A 41 -46.34 6.01 -1.07
C PHE A 41 -44.86 6.34 -1.12
N ASP A 42 -44.54 7.56 -0.74
CA ASP A 42 -43.20 8.07 -0.47
C ASP A 42 -42.64 7.32 0.76
N MET A 43 -42.37 6.03 0.59
CA MET A 43 -41.39 5.32 1.41
C MET A 43 -40.06 5.39 0.65
N ALA A 44 -39.45 6.57 0.68
CA ALA A 44 -38.01 6.71 0.50
C ALA A 44 -37.33 6.00 1.68
N GLY A 45 -37.29 4.67 1.56
CA GLY A 45 -36.50 3.80 2.40
C GLY A 45 -35.05 4.22 2.31
N ILE A 46 -34.49 4.42 3.49
CA ILE A 46 -33.08 4.36 3.86
C ILE A 46 -32.51 3.02 3.35
N PHE A 47 -32.24 2.95 2.06
CA PHE A 47 -31.38 1.92 1.50
C PHE A 47 -30.03 2.60 1.30
N ASP A 48 -29.28 2.69 2.39
CA ASP A 48 -27.83 2.63 2.28
C ASP A 48 -27.53 1.42 1.39
N ASP A 49 -26.82 1.65 0.30
CA ASP A 49 -26.33 0.65 -0.63
C ASP A 49 -25.30 -0.24 0.11
N ASP A 50 -25.81 -1.12 0.96
CA ASP A 50 -25.08 -2.14 1.74
C ASP A 50 -24.75 -3.38 0.88
N SER A 51 -24.76 -3.20 -0.45
CA SER A 51 -24.40 -4.22 -1.45
C SER A 51 -22.88 -4.39 -1.60
N LYS A 52 -22.06 -3.60 -0.87
CA LYS A 52 -20.61 -3.73 -0.92
C LYS A 52 -20.19 -4.98 -0.18
N GLU A 53 -19.69 -5.96 -0.93
CA GLU A 53 -19.08 -7.15 -0.33
C GLU A 53 -18.05 -6.73 0.73
N PRO A 54 -18.14 -7.29 1.95
CA PRO A 54 -17.27 -6.90 3.04
C PRO A 54 -15.82 -7.23 2.66
N THR A 55 -14.97 -6.21 2.64
CA THR A 55 -13.52 -6.40 2.47
C THR A 55 -12.99 -7.25 3.62
N ASP A 56 -12.20 -8.27 3.28
CA ASP A 56 -11.56 -9.13 4.27
C ASP A 56 -10.73 -8.32 5.28
N PRO A 57 -10.79 -8.67 6.57
CA PRO A 57 -10.02 -7.97 7.59
C PRO A 57 -8.53 -8.24 7.42
N PHE A 58 -7.72 -7.24 7.70
CA PHE A 58 -6.26 -7.32 7.65
C PHE A 58 -5.64 -6.43 8.73
N THR A 59 -4.38 -6.69 9.05
CA THR A 59 -3.59 -5.87 9.96
C THR A 59 -2.39 -5.28 9.22
N LEU A 60 -2.20 -3.96 9.31
CA LEU A 60 -0.95 -3.32 8.91
C LEU A 60 0.06 -3.42 10.04
N TYR A 61 1.16 -4.12 9.82
CA TYR A 61 2.30 -4.16 10.72
C TYR A 61 3.37 -3.18 10.23
N GLY A 62 4.09 -2.59 11.17
CA GLY A 62 5.22 -1.76 10.80
C GLY A 62 6.25 -1.60 11.90
N THR A 63 7.46 -1.26 11.47
CA THR A 63 8.61 -1.04 12.34
C THR A 63 9.31 0.25 11.93
N ASN A 64 9.60 1.10 12.92
CA ASN A 64 10.40 2.30 12.80
C ASN A 64 11.80 2.03 13.36
N ARG A 65 12.84 2.35 12.60
CA ARG A 65 14.24 2.33 13.05
C ARG A 65 14.82 3.73 12.96
N LYS A 66 15.38 4.23 14.06
CA LYS A 66 15.93 5.58 14.19
C LYS A 66 17.44 5.52 14.34
N LYS A 67 18.14 6.31 13.54
CA LYS A 67 19.55 6.64 13.70
C LYS A 67 19.67 8.12 14.07
N TYR A 68 20.52 8.44 15.04
CA TYR A 68 20.74 9.80 15.55
C TYR A 68 21.89 10.53 14.83
N ALA A 69 22.19 10.11 13.60
CA ALA A 69 23.14 10.74 12.72
C ALA A 69 22.69 10.51 11.28
N ILE A 70 22.92 11.51 10.44
CA ILE A 70 22.79 11.39 8.99
C ILE A 70 24.14 10.92 8.45
N GLU A 71 24.15 9.74 7.84
CA GLU A 71 25.37 9.13 7.26
C GLU A 71 25.46 9.56 5.80
N GLN A 72 26.50 10.33 5.44
CA GLN A 72 26.79 10.65 4.05
C GLN A 72 27.62 9.54 3.44
N LEU A 73 27.08 8.87 2.42
CA LEU A 73 27.68 7.72 1.74
C LEU A 73 28.30 8.13 0.39
N GLN A 74 29.49 7.63 0.06
CA GLN A 74 30.00 7.50 -1.32
C GLN A 74 30.02 6.02 -1.65
N GLY A 75 29.10 5.56 -2.49
CA GLY A 75 28.89 4.12 -2.69
C GLY A 75 28.55 3.46 -1.36
N GLU A 76 29.38 2.50 -0.93
CA GLU A 76 29.21 1.76 0.33
C GLU A 76 29.98 2.37 1.52
N LYS A 77 30.78 3.41 1.30
CA LYS A 77 31.64 4.00 2.33
C LYS A 77 31.02 5.24 2.97
N ILE A 78 31.00 5.28 4.30
CA ILE A 78 30.60 6.47 5.07
C ILE A 78 31.73 7.51 5.02
N ILE A 79 31.46 8.66 4.39
CA ILE A 79 32.42 9.77 4.26
C ILE A 79 32.31 10.74 5.43
N ALA A 80 31.08 10.99 5.89
CA ALA A 80 30.80 11.97 6.94
C ALA A 80 29.54 11.60 7.73
N ARG A 81 29.48 12.09 8.98
CA ARG A 81 28.29 12.00 9.84
C ARG A 81 27.87 13.41 10.22
N LYS A 82 26.63 13.77 9.89
CA LYS A 82 26.04 15.06 10.27
C LYS A 82 25.04 14.86 11.41
N LYS A 83 24.94 15.87 12.28
CA LYS A 83 23.87 15.91 13.30
C LYS A 83 22.51 15.91 12.59
N GLY A 84 21.66 14.98 12.98
CA GLY A 84 20.32 14.82 12.44
C GLY A 84 19.75 13.44 12.78
N PHE A 85 18.60 13.15 12.22
CA PHE A 85 17.89 11.90 12.40
C PHE A 85 17.68 11.27 11.04
N THR A 86 18.01 9.99 10.92
CA THR A 86 17.57 9.14 9.81
C THR A 86 16.56 8.16 10.38
N VAL A 87 15.32 8.24 9.89
CA VAL A 87 14.23 7.34 10.28
C VAL A 87 13.94 6.45 9.09
N THR A 88 13.99 5.14 9.30
CA THR A 88 13.54 4.14 8.34
C THR A 88 12.27 3.50 8.87
N THR A 89 11.19 3.58 8.12
CA THR A 89 9.91 2.96 8.43
C THR A 89 9.64 1.87 7.41
N CYS A 90 9.32 0.67 7.89
CA CYS A 90 8.85 -0.42 7.06
C CYS A 90 7.39 -0.74 7.44
N VAL A 91 6.54 -1.00 6.43
CA VAL A 91 5.13 -1.34 6.61
C VAL A 91 4.76 -2.46 5.65
N GLY A 92 3.96 -3.41 6.13
CA GLY A 92 3.41 -4.53 5.38
C GLY A 92 2.01 -4.88 5.90
N ALA A 93 1.20 -5.46 5.03
CA ALA A 93 -0.17 -5.85 5.37
C ALA A 93 -0.28 -7.37 5.42
N VAL A 94 -0.93 -7.89 6.46
CA VAL A 94 -1.19 -9.32 6.59
C VAL A 94 -2.71 -9.53 6.71
N PRO A 95 -3.32 -10.27 5.78
CA PRO A 95 -4.72 -10.68 5.87
C PRO A 95 -4.97 -11.50 7.13
N ALA A 96 -6.16 -11.35 7.74
CA ALA A 96 -6.52 -12.14 8.92
C ALA A 96 -6.52 -13.65 8.66
N ALA A 97 -6.79 -14.07 7.42
CA ALA A 97 -6.72 -15.47 7.00
C ALA A 97 -5.30 -16.07 7.10
N GLU A 98 -4.27 -15.23 7.04
CA GLU A 98 -2.86 -15.64 7.12
C GLU A 98 -2.30 -15.55 8.56
N GLU A 99 -3.05 -14.94 9.49
CA GLU A 99 -2.67 -14.82 10.91
C GLU A 99 -2.84 -16.17 11.66
N SER A 100 -1.97 -17.14 11.37
CA SER A 100 -1.92 -18.42 12.09
C SER A 100 -1.60 -18.25 13.60
N PRO A 101 -1.89 -19.24 14.46
CA PRO A 101 -1.52 -19.16 15.88
C PRO A 101 -0.01 -18.96 16.10
N GLN A 102 0.82 -19.50 15.20
CA GLN A 102 2.26 -19.31 15.20
C GLN A 102 2.63 -17.88 14.84
N PHE A 103 1.93 -17.28 13.87
CA PHE A 103 2.07 -15.87 13.51
C PHE A 103 1.78 -14.96 14.71
N GLN A 104 0.74 -15.24 15.49
CA GLN A 104 0.37 -14.42 16.65
C GLN A 104 1.47 -14.35 17.73
N GLY A 105 2.23 -15.44 17.90
CA GLY A 105 3.36 -15.52 18.84
C GLY A 105 4.62 -14.75 18.41
N LEU A 106 4.70 -14.28 17.16
CA LEU A 106 5.85 -13.55 16.66
C LEU A 106 5.88 -12.09 17.13
N PRO A 107 7.08 -11.51 17.35
CA PRO A 107 7.22 -10.07 17.49
C PRO A 107 6.75 -9.38 16.20
N VAL A 108 6.33 -8.13 16.30
CA VAL A 108 5.82 -7.37 15.14
C VAL A 108 6.85 -7.28 14.01
N ALA A 109 8.13 -7.13 14.34
CA ALA A 109 9.20 -7.20 13.33
C ALA A 109 9.20 -8.55 12.57
N GLY A 110 9.01 -9.68 13.27
CA GLY A 110 8.91 -11.00 12.62
C GLY A 110 7.62 -11.20 11.84
N LYS A 111 6.51 -10.57 12.27
CA LYS A 111 5.25 -10.52 11.51
C LYS A 111 5.41 -9.73 10.21
N LEU A 112 6.17 -8.65 10.28
CA LEU A 112 6.48 -7.81 9.13
C LEU A 112 7.38 -8.53 8.12
N ASP A 113 8.37 -9.28 8.58
CA ASP A 113 9.24 -10.09 7.71
C ASP A 113 8.45 -11.19 6.96
N GLN A 114 7.31 -11.62 7.51
CA GLN A 114 6.40 -12.57 6.86
C GLN A 114 5.37 -11.89 5.95
N ALA A 115 5.20 -10.57 6.05
CA ALA A 115 4.34 -9.83 5.15
C ALA A 115 5.04 -9.74 3.78
N GLY A 116 4.60 -10.55 2.80
CA GLY A 116 5.21 -10.63 1.46
C GLY A 116 5.18 -9.33 0.64
N ASN A 117 4.59 -8.26 1.17
CA ASN A 117 4.43 -6.94 0.57
C ASN A 117 5.10 -5.81 1.38
N GLN A 118 6.06 -6.13 2.25
CA GLN A 118 6.76 -5.13 3.04
C GLN A 118 7.45 -4.09 2.16
N THR A 119 7.16 -2.81 2.40
CA THR A 119 7.87 -1.69 1.80
C THR A 119 8.53 -0.84 2.87
N CYS A 120 9.76 -0.42 2.59
CA CYS A 120 10.55 0.42 3.49
C CYS A 120 10.83 1.78 2.85
N ARG A 121 10.65 2.85 3.63
CA ARG A 121 11.02 4.22 3.26
C ARG A 121 11.86 4.83 4.36
N SER A 122 12.81 5.66 3.94
CA SER A 122 13.67 6.40 4.86
C SER A 122 13.48 7.89 4.64
N ALA A 123 13.56 8.67 5.73
CA ALA A 123 13.61 10.11 5.69
C ALA A 123 14.74 10.61 6.59
N GLU A 124 15.32 11.74 6.21
CA GLU A 124 16.39 12.40 6.95
C GLU A 124 15.98 13.82 7.30
N GLY A 125 16.36 14.28 8.49
CA GLY A 125 16.06 15.64 8.91
C GLY A 125 16.75 16.05 10.20
N ILE A 126 16.72 17.34 10.49
CA ILE A 126 17.35 17.91 11.69
C ILE A 126 16.49 17.64 12.93
N GLU A 127 15.17 17.65 12.77
CA GLU A 127 14.20 17.44 13.83
C GLU A 127 13.54 16.07 13.71
N LEU A 128 13.42 15.36 14.83
CA LEU A 128 12.85 14.00 14.85
C LEU A 128 11.39 13.97 14.38
N LYS A 129 10.56 14.89 14.89
CA LYS A 129 9.10 14.87 14.66
C LYS A 129 8.70 15.01 13.18
N PRO A 130 9.19 15.99 12.41
CA PRO A 130 8.90 16.06 10.97
C PRO A 130 9.54 14.91 10.18
N THR A 131 10.72 14.43 10.60
CA THR A 131 11.39 13.28 9.95
C THR A 131 10.55 12.01 10.09
N CYS A 132 10.03 11.73 11.29
CA CYS A 132 9.06 10.66 11.54
C CYS A 132 7.80 10.84 10.70
N GLY A 133 7.24 12.05 10.64
CA GLY A 133 6.07 12.37 9.82
C GLY A 133 6.25 12.01 8.34
N SER A 134 7.38 12.41 7.76
CA SER A 134 7.72 12.12 6.36
C SER A 134 7.91 10.62 6.12
N SER A 135 8.74 9.95 6.94
CA SER A 135 9.01 8.51 6.81
C SER A 135 7.73 7.68 6.93
N CYS A 136 6.92 7.95 7.96
CA CYS A 136 5.67 7.25 8.21
C CYS A 136 4.66 7.45 7.08
N ARG A 137 4.49 8.67 6.56
CA ARG A 137 3.57 8.93 5.44
C ARG A 137 3.97 8.12 4.22
N ASN A 138 5.24 8.20 3.83
CA ASN A 138 5.72 7.53 2.62
C ASN A 138 5.65 5.99 2.75
N ALA A 139 6.00 5.44 3.92
CA ALA A 139 5.95 4.00 4.15
C ALA A 139 4.53 3.47 4.26
N CYS A 140 3.63 4.15 5.00
CA CYS A 140 2.23 3.74 5.12
C CYS A 140 1.52 3.77 3.76
N THR A 141 1.72 4.82 2.96
CA THR A 141 1.16 4.89 1.60
C THR A 141 1.71 3.78 0.73
N ALA A 142 3.04 3.62 0.63
CA ALA A 142 3.63 2.60 -0.22
C ALA A 142 3.25 1.16 0.18
N GLY A 143 3.22 0.85 1.48
CA GLY A 143 2.88 -0.49 1.98
C GLY A 143 1.41 -0.82 1.81
N PHE A 144 0.54 0.15 2.01
CA PHE A 144 -0.89 -0.02 1.78
C PHE A 144 -1.22 -0.11 0.28
N ASP A 145 -0.62 0.71 -0.56
CA ASP A 145 -0.80 0.65 -2.02
C ASP A 145 -0.33 -0.70 -2.58
N ALA A 146 0.81 -1.22 -2.09
CA ALA A 146 1.29 -2.55 -2.44
C ALA A 146 0.31 -3.65 -2.04
N TYR A 147 -0.33 -3.53 -0.88
CA TYR A 147 -1.38 -4.46 -0.46
C TYR A 147 -2.64 -4.35 -1.31
N VAL A 148 -3.14 -3.14 -1.58
CA VAL A 148 -4.33 -2.91 -2.41
C VAL A 148 -4.11 -3.48 -3.80
N GLN A 149 -2.92 -3.26 -4.39
CA GLN A 149 -2.58 -3.80 -5.70
C GLN A 149 -2.54 -5.33 -5.67
N ALA A 150 -1.84 -5.94 -4.70
CA ALA A 150 -1.78 -7.40 -4.57
C ALA A 150 -3.17 -8.02 -4.34
N ASN A 151 -4.01 -7.39 -3.52
CA ASN A 151 -5.36 -7.86 -3.25
C ASN A 151 -6.25 -7.76 -4.48
N LYS A 152 -6.15 -6.66 -5.24
CA LYS A 152 -6.85 -6.50 -6.52
C LYS A 152 -6.42 -7.55 -7.54
N ASP A 153 -5.14 -7.87 -7.60
CA ASP A 153 -4.60 -8.85 -8.54
C ASP A 153 -5.01 -10.30 -8.16
N PHE A 154 -5.10 -10.60 -6.86
CA PHE A 154 -5.47 -11.94 -6.38
C PHE A 154 -6.98 -12.20 -6.36
N SER A 155 -7.76 -11.23 -5.90
CA SER A 155 -9.19 -11.42 -5.61
C SER A 155 -10.12 -10.60 -6.50
N GLY A 156 -9.59 -9.61 -7.23
CA GLY A 156 -10.39 -8.65 -7.98
C GLY A 156 -11.03 -7.55 -7.13
N TYR A 157 -10.92 -7.62 -5.80
CA TYR A 157 -11.54 -6.67 -4.89
C TYR A 157 -10.76 -5.35 -4.77
N VAL A 158 -11.50 -4.25 -4.86
CA VAL A 158 -10.99 -2.89 -4.68
C VAL A 158 -11.51 -2.32 -3.36
N ILE A 159 -10.59 -1.93 -2.48
CA ILE A 159 -10.93 -1.26 -1.22
C ILE A 159 -11.50 0.13 -1.53
N ASP A 160 -12.62 0.49 -0.89
CA ASP A 160 -13.26 1.78 -1.07
C ASP A 160 -12.34 2.94 -0.66
N SER A 161 -12.32 4.02 -1.46
CA SER A 161 -11.47 5.20 -1.21
C SER A 161 -11.61 5.81 0.19
N LYS A 162 -12.80 5.76 0.79
CA LYS A 162 -13.07 6.25 2.16
C LYS A 162 -12.37 5.38 3.20
N ASP A 163 -12.41 4.07 3.02
CA ASP A 163 -11.74 3.11 3.89
C ASP A 163 -10.22 3.17 3.73
N GLN A 164 -9.74 3.30 2.49
CA GLN A 164 -8.32 3.55 2.20
C GLN A 164 -7.81 4.78 2.97
N ALA A 165 -8.51 5.92 2.86
CA ALA A 165 -8.14 7.14 3.57
C ALA A 165 -8.17 6.96 5.10
N ARG A 166 -9.13 6.22 5.65
CA ARG A 166 -9.24 5.92 7.08
C ARG A 166 -8.08 5.05 7.57
N VAL A 167 -7.72 4.01 6.83
CA VAL A 167 -6.61 3.11 7.15
C VAL A 167 -5.29 3.86 7.09
N LEU A 168 -5.04 4.60 6.01
CA LEU A 168 -3.83 5.42 5.86
C LEU A 168 -3.67 6.44 6.97
N LYS A 169 -4.74 7.17 7.32
CA LYS A 169 -4.73 8.15 8.42
C LYS A 169 -4.39 7.47 9.75
N SER A 170 -4.92 6.28 10.00
CA SER A 170 -4.66 5.51 11.22
C SER A 170 -3.21 4.98 11.26
N CYS A 171 -2.71 4.45 10.14
CA CYS A 171 -1.31 4.03 9.98
C CYS A 171 -0.35 5.17 10.27
N ILE A 172 -0.53 6.32 9.63
CA ILE A 172 0.36 7.47 9.79
C ILE A 172 0.32 7.99 11.23
N ARG A 173 -0.87 8.10 11.83
CA ARG A 173 -1.01 8.55 13.23
C ARG A 173 -0.29 7.61 14.18
N GLN A 174 -0.50 6.30 14.06
CA GLN A 174 0.12 5.33 14.97
C GLN A 174 1.64 5.27 14.76
N CYS A 175 2.09 5.23 13.51
CA CYS A 175 3.50 5.23 13.17
C CYS A 175 4.22 6.47 13.72
N THR A 176 3.64 7.66 13.54
CA THR A 176 4.27 8.91 14.03
C THR A 176 4.29 9.00 15.56
N TYR A 177 3.25 8.49 16.22
CA TYR A 177 3.20 8.40 17.68
C TYR A 177 4.31 7.50 18.22
N GLU A 178 4.46 6.28 17.70
CA GLU A 178 5.51 5.35 18.10
C GLU A 178 6.91 5.85 17.70
N CYS A 179 7.04 6.49 16.54
CA CYS A 179 8.28 7.14 16.11
C CYS A 179 8.65 8.38 16.95
N GLY A 180 7.72 8.97 17.70
CA GLY A 180 8.03 10.05 18.64
C GLY A 180 8.72 9.58 19.93
N LYS A 181 8.57 8.30 20.29
CA LYS A 181 9.04 7.76 21.58
C LYS A 181 10.58 7.68 21.69
N PRO A 182 11.16 7.81 22.89
CA PRO A 182 12.61 7.69 23.08
C PRO A 182 13.08 6.25 22.90
N GLY A 183 13.96 5.99 21.92
CA GLY A 183 14.49 4.65 21.62
C GLY A 183 14.91 4.50 20.16
N LYS A 184 15.48 3.35 19.80
CA LYS A 184 16.02 3.09 18.45
C LYS A 184 15.04 2.36 17.53
N VAL A 185 14.25 1.43 18.05
CA VAL A 185 13.34 0.60 17.26
C VAL A 185 11.96 0.60 17.91
N PHE A 186 10.92 0.79 17.13
CA PHE A 186 9.54 0.77 17.58
C PHE A 186 8.65 0.06 16.60
N ASP A 187 7.81 -0.79 17.13
CA ASP A 187 6.84 -1.55 16.35
C ASP A 187 5.44 -0.98 16.53
N PHE A 188 4.61 -1.13 15.51
CA PHE A 188 3.21 -0.77 15.56
C PHE A 188 2.36 -1.73 14.73
N ALA A 189 1.08 -1.82 15.11
CA ALA A 189 0.08 -2.58 14.38
C ALA A 189 -1.18 -1.72 14.26
N VAL A 190 -1.79 -1.71 13.07
CA VAL A 190 -3.05 -1.02 12.80
C VAL A 190 -4.03 -2.03 12.20
N PRO A 191 -4.94 -2.58 13.03
CA PRO A 191 -5.95 -3.50 12.54
C PRO A 191 -7.04 -2.76 11.75
N PHE A 192 -7.49 -3.36 10.66
CA PHE A 192 -8.66 -2.94 9.90
C PHE A 192 -9.78 -3.95 10.10
N ARG A 193 -10.94 -3.47 10.59
CA ARG A 193 -12.18 -4.25 10.78
C ARG A 193 -11.98 -5.56 11.58
N ARG A 194 -11.43 -5.47 12.80
CA ARG A 194 -11.43 -6.58 13.78
C ARG A 194 -12.74 -6.67 14.53
#